data_AF-A0AAJ2X698-F1
#
_entry.id   AF-A0AAJ2X698-F1
#
_cell.length_a   1.000
_cell.length_b   1.000
_cell.length_c   1.000
_cell.angle_alpha   90.00
_cell.angle_beta   90.00
_cell.angle_gamma   90.00
#
_symmetry.space_group_name_H-M   'P 1'
#
loop_
_entity.id
_entity.type
_entity.pdbx_description
1 polymer ?
#
loop_
_entity_poly.entity_id
_entity_poly.type
_entity_poly.pdbx_seq_one_letter_code
_entity_poly.pdbx_strand_id
1 'polypeptide(L)' 'MSALLPDSYTAWRHCIEVDCNQLLTRDFIAHRLTNLRDPHDHHTQQFLRRWGEPHHQQVIHWFERADKDIKASY' A
#
# COMPACT_ATOMS: atom_id res chain seq x y z
N MET A 1 -11.47 17.62 -5.13
CA MET A 1 -10.04 17.88 -4.87
C MET A 1 -9.29 16.62 -5.27
N SER A 2 -8.46 16.68 -6.31
CA SER A 2 -7.63 15.56 -6.73
C SER A 2 -6.74 15.18 -5.56
N ALA A 3 -6.98 14.02 -4.94
CA ALA A 3 -6.03 13.48 -3.98
C ALA A 3 -4.68 13.42 -4.70
N LEU A 4 -3.75 14.30 -4.31
CA LEU A 4 -2.37 14.22 -4.76
C LEU A 4 -1.95 12.80 -4.42
N LEU A 5 -1.59 12.01 -5.45
CA LEU A 5 -1.05 10.69 -5.19
C LEU A 5 0.12 10.87 -4.26
N PRO A 6 0.22 10.07 -3.18
CA PRO A 6 1.36 10.19 -2.32
C PRO A 6 2.63 9.93 -3.14
N ASP A 7 3.57 10.87 -3.07
CA ASP A 7 4.85 10.83 -3.77
C ASP A 7 5.96 10.23 -2.89
N SER A 8 5.65 9.98 -1.62
CA SER A 8 6.58 9.51 -0.61
C SER A 8 5.91 8.53 0.35
N TYR A 9 6.74 7.69 1.00
CA TYR A 9 6.27 6.73 1.99
C TYR A 9 5.51 7.39 3.14
N THR A 10 6.00 8.53 3.63
CA THR A 10 5.37 9.25 4.74
C THR A 10 4.01 9.81 4.36
N ALA A 11 3.89 10.40 3.16
CA ALA A 11 2.60 10.88 2.65
C ALA A 11 1.61 9.73 2.42
N TRP A 12 2.09 8.60 1.86
CA TRP A 12 1.28 7.40 1.66
C TRP A 12 0.74 6.85 2.98
N ARG A 13 1.60 6.76 4.00
CA ARG A 13 1.23 6.26 5.32
C ARG A 13 0.23 7.18 6.02
N HIS A 14 0.47 8.49 5.99
CA HIS A 14 -0.47 9.48 6.53
C HIS A 14 -1.83 9.40 5.85
N CYS A 15 -1.85 9.28 4.52
CA CYS A 15 -3.09 9.15 3.76
C CYS A 15 -3.90 7.93 4.23
N ILE A 16 -3.25 6.79 4.47
CA ILE A 16 -3.94 5.57 4.92
C ILE A 16 -4.39 5.69 6.39
N GLU A 17 -3.48 6.05 7.29
CA GLU A 17 -3.75 5.99 8.74
C GLU A 17 -4.56 7.18 9.25
N VAL A 18 -4.36 8.37 8.70
CA VAL A 18 -4.98 9.62 9.17
C VAL A 18 -6.14 10.01 8.27
N ASP A 19 -5.89 10.22 6.97
CA ASP A 19 -6.91 10.75 6.07
C ASP A 19 -8.01 9.72 5.76
N CYS A 20 -7.62 8.45 5.58
CA CYS A 20 -8.54 7.33 5.38
C CYS A 20 -8.92 6.61 6.68
N ASN A 21 -8.35 7.00 7.83
CA ASN A 21 -8.61 6.40 9.15
C ASN A 21 -8.48 4.86 9.17
N GLN A 22 -7.53 4.31 8.41
CA GLN A 22 -7.27 2.88 8.30
C GLN A 22 -5.90 2.55 8.91
N LEU A 23 -5.90 1.89 10.06
CA LEU A 23 -4.64 1.52 10.71
C LEU A 23 -3.88 0.46 9.89
N LEU A 24 -2.58 0.66 9.71
CA LEU A 24 -1.67 -0.33 9.12
C LEU A 24 -1.26 -1.35 10.19
N THR A 25 -2.11 -2.34 10.45
CA THR A 25 -1.77 -3.47 11.32
C THR A 25 -0.98 -4.53 10.56
N ARG A 26 -0.26 -5.42 11.26
CA ARG A 26 0.46 -6.54 10.61
C ARG A 26 -0.46 -7.41 9.75
N ASP A 27 -1.64 -7.76 10.27
CA ASP A 27 -2.61 -8.59 9.56
C ASP A 27 -3.16 -7.87 8.32
N PHE A 28 -3.46 -6.57 8.45
CA PHE A 28 -3.91 -5.77 7.31
C PHE A 28 -2.84 -5.73 6.22
N ILE A 29 -1.59 -5.43 6.58
CA ILE A 29 -0.48 -5.37 5.62
C ILE A 29 -0.26 -6.72 4.95
N ALA A 30 -0.25 -7.81 5.72
CA ALA A 30 -0.07 -9.16 5.18
C ALA A 30 -1.16 -9.50 4.15
N HIS A 31 -2.43 -9.23 4.47
CA HIS A 31 -3.53 -9.45 3.54
C HIS A 31 -3.42 -8.57 2.28
N ARG A 32 -3.06 -7.30 2.42
CA ARG A 32 -2.86 -6.39 1.27
C ARG A 32 -1.73 -6.84 0.37
N LEU A 33 -0.59 -7.27 0.93
CA LEU A 33 0.54 -7.78 0.17
C LEU A 33 0.20 -9.06 -0.59
N THR A 34 -0.54 -9.98 0.02
CA THR A 34 -1.01 -11.21 -0.66
C THR A 34 -1.84 -10.86 -1.89
N ASN A 35 -2.82 -9.96 -1.75
CA ASN A 35 -3.70 -9.60 -2.86
C ASN A 35 -2.95 -8.86 -3.97
N LEU A 36 -2.14 -7.85 -3.61
CA LEU A 36 -1.35 -7.08 -4.60
C LEU A 36 -0.35 -7.95 -5.37
N ARG A 37 0.18 -9.01 -4.76
CA ARG A 37 1.11 -9.92 -5.43
C ARG A 37 0.42 -11.00 -6.24
N ASP A 38 -0.90 -11.14 -6.17
CA ASP A 38 -1.64 -12.08 -7.01
C ASP A 38 -1.98 -11.43 -8.37
N PRO A 39 -1.33 -11.84 -9.47
CA PRO A 39 -1.60 -11.29 -10.80
C PRO A 39 -2.97 -11.73 -11.36
N HIS A 40 -3.61 -12.74 -10.78
CA HIS A 40 -4.94 -13.20 -11.17
C HIS A 40 -6.05 -12.49 -10.39
N ASP A 41 -5.73 -11.77 -9.32
CA ASP A 41 -6.71 -10.98 -8.58
C ASP A 41 -7.26 -9.84 -9.45
N HIS A 42 -8.58 -9.75 -9.49
CA HIS A 42 -9.27 -8.75 -10.33
C HIS A 42 -8.93 -7.31 -9.89
N HIS A 43 -8.74 -7.06 -8.60
CA HIS A 43 -8.37 -5.74 -8.10
C HIS A 43 -6.93 -5.39 -8.44
N THR A 44 -6.00 -6.34 -8.38
CA THR A 44 -4.61 -6.16 -8.81
C THR A 44 -4.54 -5.85 -10.30
N GLN A 45 -5.27 -6.58 -11.15
CA GLN A 45 -5.32 -6.26 -12.57
C GLN A 45 -5.94 -4.88 -12.85
N GLN A 46 -7.00 -4.50 -12.12
CA GLN A 46 -7.59 -3.17 -12.25
C GLN A 46 -6.62 -2.07 -11.79
N PHE A 47 -5.87 -2.32 -10.71
CA PHE A 47 -4.85 -1.43 -10.20
C PHE A 47 -3.75 -1.20 -11.25
N LEU A 48 -3.22 -2.29 -11.82
CA LEU A 48 -2.21 -2.25 -12.88
C LEU A 48 -2.69 -1.49 -14.11
N ARG A 49 -3.93 -1.73 -14.57
CA ARG A 49 -4.51 -0.99 -15.69
C ARG A 49 -4.64 0.51 -15.41
N ARG A 50 -4.94 0.90 -14.17
CA ARG A 50 -5.17 2.29 -13.79
C ARG A 50 -3.90 3.08 -13.54
N TRP A 51 -2.91 2.44 -12.91
CA TRP A 51 -1.73 3.11 -12.34
C TRP A 51 -0.39 2.64 -12.92
N GLY A 52 -0.39 1.50 -13.61
CA GLY A 52 0.81 0.90 -14.20
C GLY A 52 1.68 0.14 -13.20
N GLU A 53 2.58 -0.67 -13.74
CA GLU A 53 3.51 -1.50 -12.97
C GLU A 53 4.45 -0.70 -12.04
N PRO A 54 5.00 0.47 -12.45
CA PRO A 54 5.92 1.20 -11.57
C PRO A 54 5.26 1.64 -10.26
N HIS A 55 4.02 2.12 -10.33
CA HIS A 55 3.27 2.53 -9.14
C HIS A 55 2.86 1.32 -8.30
N HIS A 56 2.50 0.21 -8.94
CA HIS A 56 2.20 -1.05 -8.26
C HIS A 56 3.37 -1.54 -7.42
N GLN A 57 4.56 -1.62 -7.99
CA GLN A 57 5.78 -2.00 -7.26
C GLN A 57 6.10 -1.02 -6.14
N GLN A 58 5.92 0.29 -6.36
CA GLN A 58 6.13 1.29 -5.32
C GLN A 58 5.21 1.09 -4.10
N VAL A 59 3.93 0.78 -4.33
CA VAL A 59 2.96 0.52 -3.27
C VAL A 59 3.31 -0.77 -2.51
N ILE A 60 3.73 -1.83 -3.21
CA ILE A 60 4.23 -3.05 -2.56
C ILE A 60 5.42 -2.73 -1.64
N HIS A 61 6.41 -1.99 -2.12
CA HIS A 61 7.57 -1.59 -1.32
C HIS A 61 7.18 -0.78 -0.08
N TRP A 62 6.17 0.09 -0.18
CA TRP A 62 5.67 0.85 0.98
C TRP A 62 5.00 -0.06 2.01
N PHE A 63 4.19 -1.03 1.59
CA PHE A 63 3.62 -2.02 2.50
C PHE A 63 4.71 -2.88 3.17
N GLU A 64 5.72 -3.32 2.42
CA GLU A 64 6.86 -4.06 2.98
C GLU A 64 7.66 -3.24 3.99
N ARG A 65 7.87 -1.94 3.72
CA ARG A 65 8.52 -1.03 4.67
C ARG A 65 7.68 -0.85 5.93
N ALA A 66 6.36 -0.65 5.80
CA ALA A 66 5.47 -0.52 6.95
C ALA A 66 5.49 -1.77 7.85
N ASP A 67 5.54 -2.98 7.26
CA ASP A 67 5.67 -4.21 8.02
C ASP A 67 6.99 -4.27 8.81
N LYS A 68 8.11 -3.83 8.21
CA LYS A 68 9.41 -3.71 8.89
C LYS A 68 9.37 -2.70 10.04
N ASP A 69 8.78 -1.53 9.82
CA ASP A 69 8.68 -0.47 10.84
C ASP A 69 7.86 -0.95 12.06
N ILE A 70 6.76 -1.68 11.81
CA ILE A 70 5.95 -2.28 12.88
C ILE A 70 6.72 -3.39 13.58
N LYS A 71 7.55 -4.17 12.86
CA LYS A 71 8.40 -5.21 13.45
C LYS A 71 9.51 -4.65 14.33
N ALA A 72 10.11 -3.54 13.93
CA ALA A 72 11.18 -2.88 14.68
C ALA A 72 10.69 -2.12 15.93
N SER A 73 9.38 -1.90 16.05
CA SER A 73 8.75 -1.21 17.18
C SER A 73 8.40 -2.14 18.36
N TYR A 74 8.74 -3.43 18.27
CA TYR A 74 8.58 -4.47 19.31
C TYR A 74 9.95 -5.02 19.69
#